data_AF-A0A820BBH7-F1
#
_entry.id   AF-A0A820BBH7-F1
#
_cell.length_a   1.000
_cell.length_b   1.000
_cell.length_c   1.000
_cell.angle_alpha   90.00
_cell.angle_beta   90.00
_cell.angle_gamma   90.00
#
_symmetry.space_group_name_H-M   'P 1'
#
loop_
_entity.id
_entity.type
_entity.pdbx_description
1 polymer ?
#
loop_
_entity_poly.entity_id
_entity_poly.type
_entity_poly.pdbx_seq_one_letter_code
_entity_poly.pdbx_strand_id
1 'polypeptide(L)'
;ATYDNPGEIEASIENQWGKHYTTYTEYGRKVYYLYDKYIAKEIIEDIEMLQLSNSTTVFQLGSTLFMKTWKMNNKQENQSILNFLNYFGNEWLKSNDDWYKELWTLSYQWAKSTKEIICISNNSSKIYYISARDLQSITQADLTKYKNKTWTTFNQFKKLFDIWCMEMENNSDWKKSKCNCPLFFKNYIYKHIVGMVIRLKCCKPPLAAKIVPH
;
A
#
# COMPACT_ATOMS: atom_id res chain seq x y z
N ALA A 1 23.89 -7.77 -20.94
CA ALA A 1 23.77 -8.02 -19.50
C ALA A 1 22.83 -6.98 -18.93
N THR A 2 21.54 -7.28 -18.95
CA THR A 2 20.47 -6.46 -18.40
C THR A 2 19.84 -7.28 -17.30
N TYR A 3 19.96 -6.79 -16.07
CA TYR A 3 19.24 -7.32 -14.92
C TYR A 3 17.79 -6.86 -15.04
N ASP A 4 16.91 -7.78 -15.44
CA ASP A 4 15.48 -7.55 -15.38
C ASP A 4 15.00 -7.68 -13.92
N ASN A 5 14.25 -6.67 -13.52
CA ASN A 5 13.82 -6.34 -12.17
C ASN A 5 12.75 -7.35 -11.68
N PRO A 6 12.81 -7.91 -10.46
CA PRO A 6 11.77 -8.78 -9.95
C PRO A 6 10.59 -7.93 -9.45
N GLY A 7 9.81 -7.40 -10.39
CA GLY A 7 8.83 -6.37 -10.06
C GLY A 7 7.71 -6.19 -11.07
N GLU A 8 7.42 -7.18 -11.91
CA GLU A 8 6.28 -7.12 -12.82
C GLU A 8 5.18 -8.08 -12.37
N ILE A 9 4.27 -7.52 -11.55
CA ILE A 9 2.88 -7.98 -11.53
C ILE A 9 2.30 -7.55 -12.89
N GLU A 10 2.48 -8.38 -13.91
CA GLU A 10 1.75 -8.26 -15.17
C GLU A 10 0.28 -8.60 -14.90
N ALA A 11 -0.49 -7.55 -14.64
CA ALA A 11 -1.94 -7.58 -14.72
C ALA A 11 -2.35 -7.57 -16.21
N SER A 12 -2.27 -8.71 -16.86
CA SER A 12 -3.01 -8.99 -18.10
C SER A 12 -3.14 -10.51 -18.19
N ILE A 13 -4.33 -11.10 -18.06
CA ILE A 13 -5.36 -11.11 -19.09
C ILE A 13 -6.73 -11.21 -18.40
N GLU A 14 -7.69 -10.46 -18.93
CA GLU A 14 -9.12 -10.61 -18.66
C GLU A 14 -9.56 -12.06 -18.88
N ASN A 15 -9.70 -12.81 -17.78
CA ASN A 15 -10.68 -13.87 -17.64
C ASN A 15 -10.88 -14.12 -16.13
N GLN A 16 -11.69 -13.25 -15.54
CA GLN A 16 -12.71 -13.58 -14.55
C GLN A 16 -12.35 -14.58 -13.42
N TRP A 17 -12.22 -14.00 -12.20
CA TRP A 17 -12.46 -14.59 -10.87
C TRP A 17 -11.30 -15.23 -10.05
N GLY A 18 -10.05 -14.75 -10.18
CA GLY A 18 -9.03 -15.06 -9.18
C GLY A 18 -7.87 -14.06 -9.14
N LYS A 19 -7.42 -13.68 -7.94
CA LYS A 19 -6.08 -13.06 -7.80
C LYS A 19 -5.06 -14.20 -7.87
N HIS A 20 -4.07 -14.05 -8.74
CA HIS A 20 -3.01 -15.04 -8.91
C HIS A 20 -1.68 -14.53 -8.35
N TYR A 21 -0.88 -15.44 -7.81
CA TYR A 21 0.44 -15.18 -7.27
C TYR A 21 1.43 -16.08 -7.99
N THR A 22 2.54 -15.51 -8.45
CA THR A 22 3.54 -16.23 -9.25
C THR A 22 4.83 -16.36 -8.49
N THR A 23 5.40 -17.56 -8.49
CA THR A 23 6.79 -17.80 -8.06
C THR A 23 7.58 -18.42 -9.21
N TYR A 24 8.88 -18.17 -9.25
CA TYR A 24 9.80 -18.77 -10.20
C TYR A 24 10.60 -19.86 -9.49
N THR A 25 10.49 -21.08 -9.99
CA THR A 25 11.26 -22.24 -9.51
C THR A 25 12.30 -22.63 -10.56
N GLU A 26 13.26 -23.49 -10.20
CA GLU A 26 14.21 -24.10 -11.16
C GLU A 26 13.51 -24.86 -12.31
N TYR A 27 12.24 -25.23 -12.12
CA TYR A 27 11.38 -25.90 -13.11
C TYR A 27 10.42 -24.96 -13.86
N GLY A 28 10.53 -23.63 -13.65
CA GLY A 28 9.71 -22.62 -14.32
C GLY A 28 8.72 -21.88 -13.42
N ARG A 29 7.80 -21.14 -14.06
CA ARG A 29 6.80 -20.27 -13.40
C ARG A 29 5.68 -21.11 -12.79
N LYS A 30 5.51 -21.04 -11.47
CA LYS A 30 4.37 -21.65 -10.75
C LYS A 30 3.37 -20.57 -10.37
N VAL A 31 2.09 -20.81 -10.70
CA VAL A 31 1.01 -19.85 -10.47
C VAL A 31 0.04 -20.43 -9.44
N TYR A 32 -0.20 -19.69 -8.37
CA TYR A 32 -1.18 -20.01 -7.33
C TYR A 32 -2.40 -19.11 -7.49
N TYR A 33 -3.59 -19.67 -7.34
CA TYR A 33 -4.85 -18.96 -7.49
C TYR A 33 -5.64 -18.95 -6.18
N LEU A 34 -6.15 -17.79 -5.79
CA LEU A 34 -7.21 -17.63 -4.79
C LEU A 34 -8.51 -17.35 -5.55
N TYR A 35 -9.41 -18.33 -5.59
CA TYR A 35 -10.61 -18.30 -6.43
C TYR A 35 -11.81 -17.58 -5.78
N ASP A 36 -11.85 -17.51 -4.45
CA ASP A 36 -12.91 -16.77 -3.75
C ASP A 36 -12.51 -15.30 -3.61
N LYS A 37 -13.25 -14.43 -4.32
CA LYS A 37 -13.00 -12.99 -4.36
C LYS A 37 -13.17 -12.29 -3.02
N TYR A 38 -14.13 -12.72 -2.19
CA TYR A 38 -14.39 -12.10 -0.90
C TYR A 38 -13.31 -12.49 0.10
N ILE A 39 -12.96 -13.79 0.14
CA ILE A 39 -11.86 -14.29 0.97
C ILE A 39 -10.52 -13.68 0.54
N ALA A 40 -10.25 -13.61 -0.77
CA ALA A 40 -9.04 -12.98 -1.28
C ALA A 40 -8.93 -11.50 -0.91
N LYS A 41 -10.08 -10.81 -0.79
CA LYS A 41 -10.11 -9.41 -0.34
C LYS A 41 -9.73 -9.31 1.14
N GLU A 42 -10.35 -10.11 2.00
CA GLU A 42 -10.05 -10.14 3.44
C GLU A 42 -8.60 -10.53 3.72
N ILE A 43 -8.07 -11.56 3.03
CA ILE A 43 -6.67 -11.97 3.12
C ILE A 43 -5.73 -10.81 2.78
N ILE A 44 -6.03 -10.06 1.72
CA ILE A 44 -5.20 -8.92 1.31
C ILE A 44 -5.25 -7.79 2.33
N GLU A 45 -6.43 -7.46 2.85
CA GLU A 45 -6.59 -6.46 3.91
C GLU A 45 -5.76 -6.83 5.15
N ASP A 46 -5.74 -8.11 5.54
CA ASP A 46 -4.92 -8.60 6.65
C ASP A 46 -3.40 -8.55 6.34
N ILE A 47 -2.99 -8.86 5.11
CA ILE A 47 -1.58 -8.76 4.69
C ILE A 47 -1.09 -7.31 4.74
N GLU A 48 -1.93 -6.37 4.33
CA GLU A 48 -1.62 -4.93 4.39
C GLU A 48 -1.45 -4.47 5.84
N MET A 49 -2.21 -5.04 6.77
CA MET A 49 -2.01 -4.79 8.20
C MET A 49 -0.65 -5.29 8.71
N LEU A 50 -0.10 -6.37 8.13
CA LEU A 50 1.26 -6.82 8.46
C LEU A 50 2.32 -5.77 8.06
N GLN A 51 2.16 -5.08 6.94
CA GLN A 51 3.09 -4.02 6.50
C GLN A 51 3.17 -2.86 7.49
N LEU A 52 2.12 -2.63 8.28
CA LEU A 52 2.08 -1.59 9.29
C LEU A 52 2.85 -1.94 10.57
N SER A 53 3.41 -3.15 10.66
CA SER A 53 4.24 -3.56 11.79
C SER A 53 5.38 -2.57 12.01
N ASN A 54 5.61 -2.18 13.26
CA ASN A 54 6.59 -1.15 13.59
C ASN A 54 7.92 -1.72 14.13
N SER A 55 8.05 -3.04 14.17
CA SER A 55 9.23 -3.75 14.64
C SER A 55 9.22 -5.18 14.11
N THR A 56 10.40 -5.82 14.08
CA THR A 56 10.55 -7.21 13.63
C THR A 56 9.73 -8.15 14.51
N THR A 57 9.73 -7.94 15.82
CA THR A 57 8.94 -8.76 16.77
C THR A 57 7.44 -8.66 16.50
N VAL A 58 6.91 -7.44 16.28
CA VAL A 58 5.49 -7.26 15.96
C VAL A 58 5.15 -7.91 14.62
N PHE A 59 6.01 -7.77 13.62
CA PHE A 59 5.81 -8.39 12.31
C PHE A 59 5.81 -9.92 12.40
N GLN A 60 6.77 -10.52 13.10
CA GLN A 60 6.85 -11.98 13.28
C GLN A 60 5.65 -12.55 14.03
N LEU A 61 5.21 -11.88 15.10
CA LEU A 61 4.00 -12.26 15.83
C LEU A 61 2.75 -12.10 14.95
N GLY A 62 2.63 -10.98 14.22
CA GLY A 62 1.55 -10.72 13.28
C GLY A 62 1.46 -11.78 12.20
N SER A 63 2.58 -12.12 11.56
CA SER A 63 2.66 -13.17 10.54
C SER A 63 2.27 -14.54 11.12
N THR A 64 2.72 -14.87 12.34
CA THR A 64 2.34 -16.12 13.01
C THR A 64 0.83 -16.19 13.26
N LEU A 65 0.24 -15.09 13.76
CA LEU A 65 -1.20 -15.00 14.00
C LEU A 65 -1.99 -15.05 12.69
N PHE A 66 -1.55 -14.35 11.66
CA PHE A 66 -2.13 -14.41 10.31
C PHE A 66 -2.22 -15.85 9.80
N MET A 67 -1.08 -16.58 9.86
CA MET A 67 -1.03 -17.98 9.43
C MET A 67 -1.99 -18.86 10.23
N LYS A 68 -2.08 -18.64 11.55
CA LYS A 68 -2.99 -19.40 12.42
C LYS A 68 -4.46 -19.10 12.11
N THR A 69 -4.82 -17.83 12.01
CA THR A 69 -6.18 -17.36 11.74
C THR A 69 -6.71 -17.92 10.43
N TRP A 70 -5.95 -17.78 9.34
CA TRP A 70 -6.41 -18.23 8.03
C TRP A 70 -6.39 -19.76 7.88
N LYS A 71 -5.57 -20.48 8.64
CA LYS A 71 -5.69 -21.95 8.77
C LYS A 71 -6.99 -22.34 9.50
N MET A 72 -7.32 -21.67 10.60
CA MET A 72 -8.53 -21.96 11.38
C MET A 72 -9.82 -21.54 10.66
N ASN A 73 -9.79 -20.44 9.91
CA ASN A 73 -10.94 -19.95 9.16
C ASN A 73 -11.25 -20.82 7.93
N ASN A 74 -10.28 -21.59 7.44
CA ASN A 74 -10.45 -22.51 6.32
C ASN A 74 -11.17 -23.82 6.71
N LYS A 75 -12.35 -23.72 7.34
CA LYS A 75 -13.11 -24.87 7.87
C LYS A 75 -13.53 -25.89 6.81
N GLN A 76 -13.68 -25.44 5.56
CA GLN A 76 -14.08 -26.29 4.43
C GLN A 76 -12.88 -26.88 3.68
N GLU A 77 -11.67 -26.76 4.25
CA GLU A 77 -10.43 -27.24 3.63
C GLU A 77 -10.25 -26.75 2.19
N ASN A 78 -10.60 -25.49 1.93
CA ASN A 78 -10.45 -24.89 0.61
C ASN A 78 -8.96 -24.93 0.20
N GLN A 79 -8.67 -25.76 -0.80
CA GLN A 79 -7.31 -26.03 -1.24
C GLN A 79 -6.62 -24.76 -1.76
N SER A 80 -7.37 -23.79 -2.31
CA SER A 80 -6.79 -22.54 -2.79
C SER A 80 -6.21 -21.69 -1.63
N ILE A 81 -6.89 -21.68 -0.48
CA ILE A 81 -6.41 -21.02 0.74
C ILE A 81 -5.20 -21.76 1.29
N LEU A 82 -5.24 -23.09 1.36
CA LEU A 82 -4.10 -23.90 1.82
C LEU A 82 -2.86 -23.69 0.95
N ASN A 83 -3.02 -23.68 -0.36
CA ASN A 83 -1.95 -23.44 -1.32
C ASN A 83 -1.35 -22.04 -1.13
N PHE A 84 -2.21 -21.03 -1.01
CA PHE A 84 -1.77 -19.66 -0.73
C PHE A 84 -1.00 -19.57 0.59
N LEU A 85 -1.53 -20.14 1.67
CA LEU A 85 -0.88 -20.12 2.99
C LEU A 85 0.45 -20.85 2.99
N ASN A 86 0.54 -21.99 2.29
CA ASN A 86 1.80 -22.71 2.16
C ASN A 86 2.85 -21.85 1.44
N TYR A 87 2.49 -21.26 0.29
CA TYR A 87 3.37 -20.35 -0.43
C TYR A 87 3.75 -19.12 0.41
N PHE A 88 2.76 -18.39 0.93
CA PHE A 88 2.97 -17.16 1.64
C PHE A 88 3.82 -17.35 2.91
N GLY A 89 3.53 -18.40 3.69
CA GLY A 89 4.25 -18.68 4.92
C GLY A 89 5.63 -19.31 4.71
N ASN A 90 5.73 -20.31 3.84
CA ASN A 90 6.95 -21.12 3.75
C ASN A 90 7.96 -20.62 2.72
N GLU A 91 7.51 -19.84 1.74
CA GLU A 91 8.36 -19.27 0.69
C GLU A 91 8.44 -17.75 0.85
N TRP A 92 7.31 -17.06 0.69
CA TRP A 92 7.33 -15.61 0.53
C TRP A 92 7.79 -14.87 1.79
N LEU A 93 7.23 -15.18 2.96
CA LEU A 93 7.59 -14.54 4.24
C LEU A 93 9.04 -14.81 4.65
N LYS A 94 9.62 -15.96 4.26
CA LYS A 94 11.03 -16.24 4.55
C LYS A 94 11.97 -15.40 3.71
N SER A 95 11.60 -15.12 2.47
CA SER A 95 12.39 -14.28 1.56
C SER A 95 12.15 -12.78 1.76
N ASN A 96 11.10 -12.40 2.51
CA ASN A 96 10.63 -11.02 2.65
C ASN A 96 10.33 -10.67 4.12
N ASP A 97 11.11 -11.21 5.06
CA ASP A 97 10.90 -11.03 6.51
C ASP A 97 11.05 -9.57 7.00
N ASP A 98 11.70 -8.75 6.18
CA ASP A 98 11.93 -7.33 6.39
C ASP A 98 11.07 -6.41 5.50
N TRP A 99 10.13 -6.96 4.73
CA TRP A 99 9.30 -6.21 3.78
C TRP A 99 8.59 -4.99 4.38
N TYR A 100 8.10 -5.11 5.62
CA TYR A 100 7.43 -4.01 6.31
C TYR A 100 8.33 -2.76 6.47
N LYS A 101 9.67 -2.94 6.50
CA LYS A 101 10.63 -1.83 6.67
C LYS A 101 10.65 -0.87 5.48
N GLU A 102 10.40 -1.36 4.25
CA GLU A 102 10.43 -0.55 3.04
C GLU A 102 9.36 0.55 3.09
N LEU A 103 8.12 0.18 3.44
CA LEU A 103 7.02 1.14 3.59
C LEU A 103 7.39 2.23 4.59
N TRP A 104 7.89 1.86 5.77
CA TRP A 104 8.27 2.83 6.80
C TRP A 104 9.43 3.73 6.39
N THR A 105 10.43 3.19 5.70
CA THR A 105 11.59 3.94 5.21
C THR A 105 11.17 4.99 4.19
N LEU A 106 10.43 4.58 3.16
CA LEU A 106 9.90 5.48 2.13
C LEU A 106 8.96 6.54 2.72
N SER A 107 8.16 6.16 3.72
CA SER A 107 7.25 7.08 4.42
C SER A 107 8.00 8.10 5.24
N TYR A 108 9.05 7.69 5.94
CA TYR A 108 9.89 8.56 6.76
C TYR A 108 10.68 9.54 5.88
N GLN A 109 11.28 9.08 4.79
CA GLN A 109 11.96 9.92 3.82
C GLN A 109 11.00 10.96 3.21
N TRP A 110 9.81 10.51 2.79
CA TRP A 110 8.77 11.43 2.31
C TRP A 110 8.35 12.44 3.38
N ALA A 111 8.19 12.00 4.63
CA ALA A 111 7.83 12.88 5.75
C ALA A 111 8.89 13.96 6.00
N LYS A 112 10.18 13.64 5.82
CA LYS A 112 11.29 14.60 5.91
C LYS A 112 11.45 15.52 4.70
N SER A 113 10.84 15.19 3.57
CA SER A 113 10.90 16.05 2.38
C SER A 113 10.35 17.45 2.68
N THR A 114 10.74 18.45 1.90
CA THR A 114 10.26 19.83 2.00
C THR A 114 8.98 20.07 1.21
N LYS A 115 8.26 19.00 0.82
CA LYS A 115 6.99 19.12 0.09
C LYS A 115 5.95 19.87 0.90
N GLU A 116 5.37 20.91 0.31
CA GLU A 116 4.29 21.68 0.90
C GLU A 116 2.99 20.88 0.89
N ILE A 117 2.18 21.10 1.93
CA ILE A 117 0.88 20.44 2.09
C ILE A 117 -0.17 21.50 2.34
N ILE A 118 -1.22 21.50 1.54
CA ILE A 118 -2.41 22.32 1.80
C ILE A 118 -3.41 21.44 2.55
N CYS A 119 -3.80 21.86 3.76
CA CYS A 119 -4.82 21.19 4.55
C CYS A 119 -6.14 21.97 4.46
N ILE A 120 -7.21 21.26 4.12
CA ILE A 120 -8.58 21.77 4.20
C ILE A 120 -9.32 20.93 5.22
N SER A 121 -9.81 21.57 6.28
CA SER A 121 -10.56 20.91 7.35
C SER A 121 -12.05 21.10 7.12
N ASN A 122 -12.80 20.00 7.18
CA ASN A 122 -14.25 19.97 7.27
C ASN A 122 -14.66 19.53 8.69
N ASN A 123 -15.95 19.63 9.03
CA ASN A 123 -16.46 19.24 10.35
C ASN A 123 -16.14 17.76 10.70
N SER A 124 -16.13 16.87 9.69
CA SER A 124 -15.95 15.43 9.88
C SER A 124 -14.58 14.87 9.43
N SER A 125 -13.85 15.58 8.57
CA SER A 125 -12.59 15.07 8.00
C SER A 125 -11.60 16.20 7.67
N LYS A 126 -10.33 15.83 7.55
CA LYS A 126 -9.26 16.67 7.02
C LYS A 126 -8.81 16.10 5.68
N ILE A 127 -8.71 16.99 4.70
CA ILE A 127 -8.19 16.67 3.37
C ILE A 127 -6.83 17.35 3.21
N TYR A 128 -5.81 16.55 2.91
CA TYR A 128 -4.46 17.01 2.64
C TYR A 128 -4.16 16.88 1.15
N TYR A 129 -3.78 18.00 0.54
CA TYR A 129 -3.37 18.08 -0.86
C TYR A 129 -1.86 18.20 -0.96
N ILE A 130 -1.26 17.36 -1.80
CA ILE A 130 0.19 17.21 -1.96
C ILE A 130 0.51 17.17 -3.45
N SER A 131 1.58 17.85 -3.86
CA SER A 131 2.10 17.76 -5.23
C SER A 131 2.57 16.34 -5.54
N ALA A 132 2.10 15.79 -6.66
CA ALA A 132 2.60 14.53 -7.18
C ALA A 132 4.01 14.69 -7.75
N ARG A 133 4.71 13.56 -7.95
CA ARG A 133 6.05 13.49 -8.57
C ARG A 133 7.06 14.38 -7.83
N ASP A 134 7.97 15.02 -8.55
CA ASP A 134 9.08 15.81 -8.00
C ASP A 134 8.70 17.27 -7.72
N LEU A 135 7.46 17.68 -8.02
CA LEU A 135 6.99 19.03 -7.72
C LEU A 135 7.01 19.28 -6.20
N GLN A 136 7.52 20.43 -5.77
CA GLN A 136 7.70 20.71 -4.35
C GLN A 136 6.45 21.29 -3.68
N SER A 137 5.58 21.96 -4.43
CA SER A 137 4.39 22.63 -3.91
C SER A 137 3.22 22.63 -4.89
N ILE A 138 2.05 22.97 -4.37
CA ILE A 138 0.81 23.24 -5.11
C ILE A 138 0.33 24.62 -4.66
N THR A 139 -0.15 25.47 -5.56
CA THR A 139 -0.75 26.75 -5.19
C THR A 139 -2.26 26.62 -4.92
N GLN A 140 -2.85 27.60 -4.23
CA GLN A 140 -4.30 27.65 -4.06
C GLN A 140 -5.04 27.77 -5.41
N ALA A 141 -4.42 28.40 -6.41
CA ALA A 141 -4.97 28.48 -7.77
C ALA A 141 -5.02 27.11 -8.44
N ASP A 142 -3.99 26.27 -8.25
CA ASP A 142 -3.96 24.90 -8.75
C ASP A 142 -5.06 24.05 -8.11
N LEU A 143 -5.34 24.24 -6.82
CA LEU A 143 -6.44 23.57 -6.13
C LEU A 143 -7.81 24.02 -6.62
N THR A 144 -8.03 25.33 -6.77
CA THR A 144 -9.28 25.84 -7.33
C THR A 144 -9.51 25.28 -8.74
N LYS A 145 -8.44 25.28 -9.55
CA LYS A 145 -8.48 24.66 -10.87
C LYS A 145 -8.82 23.18 -10.77
N TYR A 146 -8.18 22.43 -9.87
CA TYR A 146 -8.42 21.01 -9.62
C TYR A 146 -9.86 20.67 -9.23
N LYS A 147 -10.47 21.46 -8.35
CA LYS A 147 -11.85 21.24 -7.89
C LYS A 147 -12.89 21.56 -8.96
N ASN A 148 -12.63 22.56 -9.79
CA ASN A 148 -13.59 23.07 -10.78
C ASN A 148 -13.37 22.50 -12.19
N LYS A 149 -12.59 21.41 -12.35
CA LYS A 149 -12.22 20.91 -13.68
C LYS A 149 -13.42 20.30 -14.41
N THR A 150 -13.58 20.72 -15.66
CA THR A 150 -14.19 19.93 -16.73
C THR A 150 -13.08 19.51 -17.69
N TRP A 151 -13.14 18.29 -18.24
CA TRP A 151 -12.12 17.78 -19.15
C TRP A 151 -12.71 17.60 -20.54
N THR A 152 -12.12 18.28 -21.52
CA THR A 152 -12.45 18.09 -22.94
C THR A 152 -11.32 17.39 -23.70
N THR A 153 -10.15 17.21 -23.07
CA THR A 153 -9.01 16.49 -23.65
C THR A 153 -8.32 15.58 -22.65
N PHE A 154 -7.68 14.50 -23.15
CA PHE A 154 -6.92 13.58 -22.30
C PHE A 154 -5.72 14.26 -21.60
N ASN A 155 -5.11 15.26 -22.23
CA ASN A 155 -4.04 16.05 -21.60
C ASN A 155 -4.53 16.85 -20.39
N GLN A 156 -5.78 17.32 -20.39
CA GLN A 156 -6.38 17.96 -19.21
C GLN A 156 -6.70 16.93 -18.12
N PHE A 157 -7.15 15.73 -18.49
CA PHE A 157 -7.38 14.63 -17.56
C PHE A 157 -6.10 14.19 -16.85
N LYS A 158 -4.97 14.04 -17.56
CA LYS A 158 -3.68 13.66 -16.95
C LYS A 158 -3.25 14.62 -15.84
N LYS A 159 -3.59 15.91 -15.94
CA LYS A 159 -3.30 16.92 -14.91
C LYS A 159 -4.06 16.72 -13.60
N LEU A 160 -4.93 15.73 -13.47
CA LEU A 160 -5.50 15.32 -12.19
C LEU A 160 -4.50 14.57 -11.33
N PHE A 161 -3.63 13.79 -11.97
CA PHE A 161 -2.65 12.95 -11.28
C PHE A 161 -1.42 13.74 -10.83
N ASP A 162 -1.40 15.06 -11.08
CA ASP A 162 -0.39 15.99 -10.58
C ASP A 162 -0.66 16.44 -9.12
N ILE A 163 -1.86 16.15 -8.61
CA ILE A 163 -2.27 16.48 -7.23
C ILE A 163 -2.76 15.21 -6.54
N TRP A 164 -2.07 14.84 -5.47
CA TRP A 164 -2.53 13.79 -4.58
C TRP A 164 -3.38 14.36 -3.46
N CYS A 165 -4.48 13.68 -3.19
CA CYS A 165 -5.47 13.98 -2.18
C CYS A 165 -5.48 12.85 -1.16
N MET A 166 -5.40 13.21 0.11
CA MET A 166 -5.50 12.28 1.22
C MET A 166 -6.60 12.73 2.16
N GLU A 167 -7.52 11.82 2.46
CA GLU A 167 -8.64 12.08 3.36
C GLU A 167 -8.44 11.30 4.66
N MET A 168 -8.50 12.02 5.78
CA MET A 168 -8.44 11.45 7.12
C MET A 168 -9.68 11.92 7.91
N GLU A 169 -10.47 10.98 8.41
CA GLU A 169 -11.59 11.30 9.31
C GLU A 169 -11.07 11.84 10.65
N ASN A 170 -11.79 12.81 11.21
CA ASN A 170 -11.45 13.36 12.52
C ASN A 170 -11.64 12.29 13.60
N ASN A 171 -10.67 12.18 14.52
CA ASN A 171 -10.68 11.20 15.63
C ASN A 171 -10.79 9.72 15.20
N SER A 172 -10.54 9.41 13.93
CA SER A 172 -10.54 8.04 13.40
C SER A 172 -9.13 7.43 13.42
N ASP A 173 -9.04 6.11 13.34
CA ASP A 173 -7.76 5.43 13.12
C ASP A 173 -7.24 5.86 11.74
N TRP A 174 -6.06 6.48 11.70
CA TRP A 174 -5.44 6.95 10.46
C TRP A 174 -5.24 5.82 9.43
N LYS A 175 -5.25 4.56 9.86
CA LYS A 175 -5.21 3.41 8.95
C LYS A 175 -6.43 3.32 8.03
N LYS A 176 -7.54 3.96 8.38
CA LYS A 176 -8.77 4.06 7.55
C LYS A 176 -8.71 5.20 6.54
N SER A 177 -7.60 5.95 6.49
CA SER A 177 -7.45 7.08 5.58
C SER A 177 -7.43 6.62 4.12
N LYS A 178 -7.85 7.50 3.22
CA LYS A 178 -7.88 7.24 1.77
C LYS A 178 -6.87 8.11 1.06
N CYS A 179 -6.30 7.61 -0.03
CA CYS A 179 -5.44 8.40 -0.91
C CYS A 179 -5.75 8.11 -2.38
N ASN A 180 -5.71 9.13 -3.24
CA ASN A 180 -5.90 8.96 -4.69
C ASN A 180 -4.59 8.63 -5.44
N CYS A 181 -3.48 8.36 -4.74
CA CYS A 181 -2.24 8.04 -5.43
C CYS A 181 -2.32 6.64 -6.07
N PRO A 182 -1.73 6.41 -7.26
CA PRO A 182 -1.87 5.14 -7.98
C PRO A 182 -1.46 3.91 -7.16
N LEU A 183 -0.44 4.05 -6.30
CA LEU A 183 0.05 2.95 -5.48
C LEU A 183 -0.88 2.60 -4.30
N PHE A 184 -1.64 3.57 -3.79
CA PHE A 184 -2.70 3.28 -2.81
C PHE A 184 -3.83 2.46 -3.45
N PHE A 185 -4.22 2.77 -4.68
CA PHE A 185 -5.22 1.95 -5.37
C PHE A 185 -4.77 0.51 -5.61
N LYS A 186 -3.46 0.24 -5.62
CA LYS A 186 -2.88 -1.10 -5.77
C LYS A 186 -2.77 -1.85 -4.44
N ASN A 187 -2.38 -1.15 -3.36
CA ASN A 187 -1.94 -1.78 -2.10
C ASN A 187 -2.73 -1.33 -0.86
N TYR A 188 -3.77 -0.50 -1.01
CA TYR A 188 -4.66 0.09 0.01
C TYR A 188 -4.00 0.78 1.23
N ILE A 189 -2.68 0.77 1.32
CA ILE A 189 -1.82 1.48 2.27
C ILE A 189 -0.62 1.97 1.48
N TYR A 190 -0.29 3.25 1.61
CA TYR A 190 0.83 3.82 0.87
C TYR A 190 1.62 4.85 1.68
N LYS A 191 2.88 5.06 1.27
CA LYS A 191 3.89 5.83 2.00
C LYS A 191 3.45 7.26 2.36
N HIS A 192 2.53 7.85 1.60
CA HIS A 192 2.03 9.18 1.89
C HIS A 192 1.16 9.20 3.14
N ILE A 193 0.26 8.24 3.34
CA ILE A 193 -0.60 8.19 4.54
C ILE A 193 0.28 8.02 5.77
N VAL A 194 1.14 7.00 5.76
CA VAL A 194 2.07 6.74 6.86
C VAL A 194 3.00 7.96 7.07
N GLY A 195 3.52 8.55 6.00
CA GLY A 195 4.36 9.75 6.05
C GLY A 195 3.65 10.97 6.61
N MET A 196 2.37 11.15 6.30
CA MET A 196 1.56 12.25 6.83
C MET A 196 1.32 12.09 8.32
N VAL A 197 1.02 10.87 8.75
CA VAL A 197 0.84 10.52 10.18
C VAL A 197 2.16 10.73 10.95
N ILE A 198 3.31 10.45 10.33
CA ILE A 198 4.63 10.80 10.87
C ILE A 198 4.77 12.32 11.03
N ARG A 199 4.46 13.12 10.00
CA ARG A 199 4.52 14.60 10.06
C ARG A 199 3.60 15.18 11.14
N LEU A 200 2.40 14.62 11.26
CA LEU A 200 1.41 14.99 12.28
C LEU A 200 1.77 14.47 13.69
N LYS A 201 2.86 13.71 13.83
CA LYS A 201 3.31 13.09 15.09
C LYS A 201 2.27 12.13 15.71
N CYS A 202 1.38 11.59 14.88
CA CYS A 202 0.36 10.63 15.29
C CYS A 202 0.92 9.19 15.40
N CYS A 203 2.12 8.93 14.87
CA CYS A 203 2.83 7.67 15.05
C CYS A 203 4.35 7.90 15.18
N LYS A 204 5.06 6.91 15.73
CA LYS A 204 6.52 6.89 15.80
C LYS A 204 7.05 5.92 14.75
N PRO A 205 7.86 6.37 13.77
CA PRO A 205 8.46 5.46 12.81
C PRO A 205 9.46 4.53 13.51
N PRO A 206 9.58 3.27 13.05
CA PRO A 206 10.57 2.31 13.54
C PRO A 206 11.98 2.88 13.49
N LEU A 207 12.85 2.49 14.43
CA LEU A 207 14.26 2.92 14.42
C LEU A 207 14.95 2.53 13.12
N ALA A 208 14.71 1.30 12.62
CA ALA A 208 15.27 0.81 11.38
C ALA A 208 15.00 1.74 10.18
N ALA A 209 13.80 2.34 10.12
CA ALA A 209 13.42 3.25 9.04
C ALA A 209 14.16 4.61 9.07
N LYS A 210 14.81 4.94 10.20
CA LYS A 210 15.57 6.19 10.36
C LYS A 210 17.04 6.07 9.97
N ILE A 211 17.56 4.85 9.90
CA ILE A 211 18.99 4.56 9.76
C ILE A 211 19.41 4.44 8.29
N VAL A 212 18.46 4.23 7.38
CA VAL A 212 18.76 4.11 5.94
C VAL A 212 19.23 5.46 5.37
N PRO A 213 20.43 5.55 4.77
CA PRO A 213 21.02 6.80 4.28
C PRO A 213 20.20 7.48 3.18
N HIS A 214 20.47 8.78 3.01
CA HIS A 214 19.93 9.68 2.00
C HIS A 214 20.46 9.39 0.59
#